data_AF-A0A9N9U8Q7-F1
#
_entry.id   AF-A0A9N9U8Q7-F1
#
_cell.length_a   1.000
_cell.length_b   1.000
_cell.length_c   1.000
_cell.angle_alpha   90.00
_cell.angle_beta   90.00
_cell.angle_gamma   90.00
#
_symmetry.space_group_name_H-M   'P 1'
#
loop_
_entity.id
_entity.type
_entity.pdbx_description
1 polymer ?
#
loop_
_entity_poly.entity_id
_entity_poly.type
_entity_poly.pdbx_seq_one_letter_code
_entity_poly.pdbx_strand_id
1 'polypeptide(L)'
;MGTYFAQTRHSLQEGYEEPLPNSVSGRNCLEAGRTFEGRLERICPGQMQTPRAPREGRPPEGEFKYIQEAVDLLGTPFERVFKLDESQTTFISPALMQGVPVEKMEEHGEHWQSSWRSIDMWTDHTKDPQKPTVKRKKSECERVMAKFGPDSEFHPNQLLTVVAIPGDGLCNSRLPVDICPYLETLQPLHDAGVLKMRPVDFIRWRLIDNLSRRKKNVWPKPVKSAVRSLQSGSGETRDDLMRYAMRLGNLDPIEWEAFMEEHRRKNPTNWKLSSGFRITIDLLLLAGICILLVFALKRS
;
A
#
# COMPACT_ATOMS: atom_id res chain seq x y z
N MET A 1 38.15 44.43 9.33
CA MET A 1 38.83 43.94 8.12
C MET A 1 38.12 42.68 7.66
N GLY A 2 37.64 42.63 6.41
CA GLY A 2 37.10 41.41 5.78
C GLY A 2 35.59 41.39 5.59
N THR A 3 35.09 42.17 4.63
CA THR A 3 33.75 42.09 4.02
C THR A 3 33.70 41.06 2.88
N TYR A 4 32.49 40.81 2.35
CA TYR A 4 32.10 40.03 1.15
C TYR A 4 31.82 38.53 1.39
N PHE A 5 30.74 37.89 0.92
CA PHE A 5 29.88 38.13 -0.24
C PHE A 5 28.39 37.83 0.06
N ALA A 6 27.51 38.74 -0.35
CA ALA A 6 26.11 38.45 -0.67
C ALA A 6 26.02 38.04 -2.15
N GLN A 7 25.19 37.05 -2.49
CA GLN A 7 24.90 36.75 -3.88
C GLN A 7 23.39 36.65 -4.14
N THR A 8 22.94 37.67 -4.83
CA THR A 8 21.62 37.95 -5.38
C THR A 8 21.23 36.89 -6.42
N ARG A 9 20.00 36.35 -6.34
CA ARG A 9 19.38 35.62 -7.47
C ARG A 9 18.53 36.60 -8.29
N HIS A 10 18.94 36.75 -9.55
CA HIS A 10 18.25 37.53 -10.56
C HIS A 10 16.97 36.84 -11.03
N SER A 11 15.95 37.67 -11.19
CA SER A 11 14.70 37.45 -11.91
C SER A 11 14.98 37.17 -13.39
N LEU A 12 14.36 36.14 -13.95
CA LEU A 12 14.15 35.96 -15.39
C LEU A 12 12.67 35.67 -15.61
N GLN A 13 11.95 36.73 -16.00
CA GLN A 13 10.70 36.65 -16.74
C GLN A 13 11.03 36.28 -18.18
N GLU A 14 10.53 35.15 -18.65
CA GLU A 14 10.33 34.91 -20.09
C GLU A 14 8.89 34.48 -20.31
N GLY A 15 8.19 35.28 -21.11
CA GLY A 15 6.78 35.14 -21.43
C GLY A 15 6.53 33.96 -22.38
N TYR A 16 5.49 33.20 -22.08
CA TYR A 16 4.86 32.29 -23.02
C TYR A 16 3.65 33.00 -23.62
N GLU A 17 3.73 33.33 -24.90
CA GLU A 17 2.60 33.74 -25.71
C GLU A 17 1.75 32.51 -26.07
N GLU A 18 0.45 32.56 -25.76
CA GLU A 18 -0.57 31.64 -26.26
C GLU A 18 -0.90 31.93 -27.72
N PRO A 19 -1.13 30.90 -28.57
CA PRO A 19 -1.93 31.06 -29.78
C PRO A 19 -3.37 30.57 -29.52
N LEU A 20 -4.32 31.50 -29.65
CA LEU A 20 -5.76 31.27 -29.80
C LEU A 20 -6.12 30.66 -31.18
N PRO A 21 -7.35 30.14 -31.36
CA PRO A 21 -7.62 29.00 -32.25
C PRO A 21 -8.02 29.43 -33.67
N ASN A 22 -7.57 28.65 -34.65
CA ASN A 22 -8.10 28.74 -36.01
C ASN A 22 -9.33 27.84 -36.18
N SER A 23 -10.46 28.53 -36.35
CA SER A 23 -11.71 28.06 -36.92
C SER A 23 -11.59 27.92 -38.44
N VAL A 24 -11.86 26.73 -38.99
CA VAL A 24 -12.27 26.59 -40.41
C VAL A 24 -13.26 25.44 -40.56
N SER A 25 -14.51 25.83 -40.84
CA SER A 25 -15.37 25.38 -41.92
C SER A 25 -15.63 23.88 -42.15
N GLY A 26 -16.80 23.46 -41.68
CA GLY A 26 -17.89 22.87 -42.47
C GLY A 26 -17.57 22.09 -43.76
N ARG A 27 -17.95 20.81 -43.75
CA ARG A 27 -18.64 20.18 -44.88
C ARG A 27 -19.64 19.13 -44.39
N ASN A 28 -20.83 19.25 -44.95
CA ASN A 28 -22.00 18.41 -44.79
C ASN A 28 -21.74 16.95 -45.17
N CYS A 29 -22.34 16.01 -44.44
CA CYS A 29 -22.90 14.79 -45.00
C CYS A 29 -24.17 14.43 -44.21
N LEU A 30 -25.30 14.81 -44.80
CA LEU A 30 -26.62 14.25 -44.55
C LEU A 30 -26.67 12.80 -45.05
N GLU A 31 -27.61 12.05 -44.47
CA GLU A 31 -28.17 10.78 -44.95
C GLU A 31 -27.34 9.49 -44.80
N ALA A 32 -27.71 8.69 -43.80
CA ALA A 32 -28.25 7.35 -44.04
C ALA A 32 -28.77 6.76 -42.72
N GLY A 33 -30.08 6.89 -42.48
CA GLY A 33 -30.77 6.00 -41.56
C GLY A 33 -30.90 4.61 -42.18
N ARG A 34 -30.54 3.56 -41.44
CA ARG A 34 -31.02 2.19 -41.66
C ARG A 34 -30.85 1.35 -40.39
N THR A 35 -31.98 1.14 -39.72
CA THR A 35 -32.44 -0.09 -39.04
C THR A 35 -31.43 -0.87 -38.20
N PHE A 36 -31.59 -0.73 -36.87
CA PHE A 36 -30.94 -1.52 -35.82
C PHE A 36 -31.87 -2.65 -35.36
N GLU A 37 -32.11 -3.64 -36.23
CA GLU A 37 -32.78 -4.90 -35.87
C GLU A 37 -32.10 -6.03 -36.63
N GLY A 38 -31.54 -7.01 -35.90
CA GLY A 38 -30.96 -8.21 -36.50
C GLY A 38 -29.57 -8.60 -35.98
N ARG A 39 -29.40 -8.72 -34.66
CA ARG A 39 -28.28 -9.53 -34.11
C ARG A 39 -28.56 -10.09 -32.72
N LEU A 40 -29.69 -10.76 -32.58
CA LEU A 40 -30.00 -11.63 -31.45
C LEU A 40 -30.54 -12.93 -32.01
N GLU A 41 -29.65 -13.81 -32.46
CA GLU A 41 -29.91 -15.24 -32.63
C GLU A 41 -28.62 -15.94 -33.07
N ARG A 42 -27.87 -16.43 -32.07
CA ARG A 42 -27.03 -17.62 -32.18
C ARG A 42 -26.69 -18.10 -30.77
N ILE A 43 -27.72 -18.65 -30.12
CA ILE A 43 -27.58 -19.50 -28.94
C ILE A 43 -27.28 -20.90 -29.47
N CYS A 44 -26.04 -21.37 -29.30
CA CYS A 44 -25.71 -22.79 -29.44
C CYS A 44 -26.10 -23.51 -28.14
N PRO A 45 -26.87 -24.61 -28.19
CA PRO A 45 -27.12 -25.45 -27.02
C PRO A 45 -25.97 -26.45 -26.88
N GLY A 46 -25.29 -26.47 -25.73
CA GLY A 46 -24.34 -27.54 -25.44
C GLY A 46 -23.33 -27.20 -24.35
N GLN A 47 -23.53 -27.86 -23.20
CA GLN A 47 -22.62 -28.03 -22.06
C GLN A 47 -22.87 -27.12 -20.86
N MET A 48 -23.86 -27.52 -20.05
CA MET A 48 -23.82 -27.33 -18.61
C MET A 48 -22.58 -28.06 -18.07
N GLN A 49 -21.52 -27.33 -17.76
CA GLN A 49 -20.43 -27.85 -16.95
C GLN A 49 -20.91 -27.83 -15.49
N THR A 50 -20.91 -28.99 -14.86
CA THR A 50 -21.09 -29.12 -13.41
C THR A 50 -19.97 -28.38 -12.67
N PRO A 51 -20.23 -27.84 -11.46
CA PRO A 51 -19.19 -27.21 -10.66
C PRO A 51 -18.06 -28.21 -10.38
N ARG A 52 -16.83 -27.89 -10.80
CA ARG A 52 -15.66 -28.68 -10.44
C ARG A 52 -15.44 -28.58 -8.93
N ALA A 53 -15.35 -29.74 -8.29
CA ALA A 53 -14.91 -29.85 -6.89
C ALA A 53 -13.53 -29.16 -6.70
N PRO A 54 -13.25 -28.60 -5.51
CA PRO A 54 -11.94 -28.03 -5.20
C PRO A 54 -10.86 -29.10 -5.40
N ARG A 55 -9.84 -28.81 -6.21
CA ARG A 55 -8.67 -29.67 -6.33
C ARG A 55 -7.88 -29.55 -5.03
N GLU A 56 -7.94 -30.57 -4.18
CA GLU A 56 -6.93 -30.83 -3.14
C GLU A 56 -5.58 -31.11 -3.84
N GLY A 57 -4.83 -30.04 -4.11
CA GLY A 57 -3.46 -30.11 -4.58
C GLY A 57 -2.53 -29.84 -3.42
N ARG A 58 -1.86 -30.87 -2.89
CA ARG A 58 -0.67 -30.67 -2.06
C ARG A 58 0.31 -29.79 -2.85
N PRO A 59 0.86 -28.70 -2.28
CA PRO A 59 1.75 -27.81 -3.01
C PRO A 59 2.94 -28.60 -3.56
N PRO A 60 3.34 -28.43 -4.83
CA PRO A 60 4.50 -29.11 -5.39
C PRO A 60 5.74 -28.82 -4.52
N GLU A 61 6.56 -29.84 -4.25
CA GLU A 61 7.64 -29.81 -3.26
C GLU A 61 8.68 -28.69 -3.45
N GLY A 62 8.75 -28.06 -4.63
CA GLY A 62 9.58 -26.87 -4.89
C GLY A 62 9.02 -25.56 -4.32
N GLU A 63 7.70 -25.46 -4.09
CA GLU A 63 7.06 -24.25 -3.55
C GLU A 63 7.44 -24.01 -2.09
N PHE A 64 7.71 -25.09 -1.33
CA PHE A 64 8.11 -25.02 0.08
C PHE A 64 9.49 -24.42 0.31
N LYS A 65 10.44 -24.56 -0.64
CA LYS A 65 11.76 -23.92 -0.54
C LYS A 65 11.65 -22.40 -0.68
N TYR A 66 10.88 -21.92 -1.65
CA TYR A 66 10.60 -20.49 -1.82
C TYR A 66 9.79 -19.92 -0.64
N ILE A 67 8.91 -20.74 -0.03
CA ILE A 67 8.18 -20.37 1.18
C ILE A 67 9.15 -20.07 2.33
N GLN A 68 10.12 -20.95 2.59
CA GLN A 68 11.05 -20.72 3.70
C GLN A 68 11.95 -19.51 3.46
N GLU A 69 12.53 -19.38 2.25
CA GLU A 69 13.36 -18.22 1.89
C GLU A 69 12.58 -16.91 2.03
N ALA A 70 11.30 -16.90 1.63
CA ALA A 70 10.46 -15.72 1.76
C ALA A 70 10.07 -15.44 3.21
N VAL A 71 9.80 -16.46 4.04
CA VAL A 71 9.60 -16.29 5.49
C VAL A 71 10.85 -15.71 6.15
N ASP A 72 12.04 -16.18 5.78
CA ASP A 72 13.31 -15.66 6.31
C ASP A 72 13.49 -14.18 5.93
N LEU A 73 13.10 -13.80 4.70
CA LEU A 73 13.12 -12.41 4.25
C LEU A 73 12.06 -11.55 4.95
N LEU A 74 10.86 -12.06 5.24
CA LEU A 74 9.84 -11.37 6.04
C LEU A 74 10.30 -11.18 7.50
N GLY A 75 11.15 -12.09 7.99
CA GLY A 75 11.83 -11.99 9.28
C GLY A 75 12.94 -10.93 9.32
N THR A 76 13.24 -10.22 8.23
CA THR A 76 14.23 -9.13 8.21
C THR A 76 13.79 -8.01 9.16
N PRO A 77 14.58 -7.67 10.20
CA PRO A 77 14.22 -6.61 11.15
C PRO A 77 14.50 -5.22 10.58
N PHE A 78 13.86 -4.20 11.16
CA PHE A 78 13.95 -2.80 10.73
C PHE A 78 15.40 -2.31 10.61
N GLU A 79 16.21 -2.58 11.63
CA GLU A 79 17.58 -2.09 11.79
C GLU A 79 18.55 -2.69 10.76
N ARG A 80 18.16 -3.79 10.10
CA ARG A 80 18.95 -4.41 9.03
C ARG A 80 18.84 -3.66 7.71
N VAL A 81 17.73 -2.94 7.49
CA VAL A 81 17.47 -2.23 6.23
C VAL A 81 17.61 -0.73 6.41
N PHE A 82 17.06 -0.20 7.50
CA PHE A 82 17.04 1.22 7.79
C PHE A 82 18.09 1.55 8.84
N LYS A 83 18.75 2.69 8.65
CA LYS A 83 19.57 3.30 9.68
C LYS A 83 19.02 4.69 9.95
N LEU A 84 18.95 5.01 11.23
CA LEU A 84 18.56 6.33 11.71
C LEU A 84 19.79 7.13 12.11
N ASP A 85 19.62 8.44 12.25
CA ASP A 85 20.60 9.30 12.88
C ASP A 85 20.77 8.98 14.39
N GLU A 86 21.71 9.66 15.04
CA GLU A 86 22.00 9.46 16.46
C GLU A 86 20.78 9.79 17.35
N SER A 87 19.97 10.76 16.94
CA SER A 87 18.73 11.16 17.61
C SER A 87 17.55 10.22 17.35
N GLN A 88 17.68 9.26 16.43
CA GLN A 88 16.60 8.37 15.97
C GLN A 88 15.38 9.09 15.39
N THR A 89 15.55 10.33 14.92
CA THR A 89 14.47 11.18 14.43
C THR A 89 14.38 11.15 12.91
N THR A 90 15.50 10.91 12.21
CA THR A 90 15.53 10.88 10.74
C THR A 90 16.28 9.68 10.18
N PHE A 91 15.90 9.27 8.97
CA PHE A 91 16.60 8.20 8.25
C PHE A 91 17.91 8.72 7.64
N ILE A 92 19.00 7.96 7.80
CA ILE A 92 20.29 8.20 7.11
C ILE A 92 20.55 7.18 5.99
N SER A 93 19.90 6.02 6.05
CA SER A 93 20.00 4.96 5.04
C SER A 93 18.69 4.18 4.95
N PRO A 94 18.27 3.76 3.75
CA PRO A 94 18.94 3.90 2.45
C PRO A 94 18.83 5.31 1.83
N ALA A 95 19.58 5.60 0.77
CA ALA A 95 19.66 6.93 0.15
C ALA A 95 18.29 7.52 -0.25
N LEU A 96 17.34 6.67 -0.68
CA LEU A 96 15.96 7.08 -1.00
C LEU A 96 15.09 7.39 0.22
N MET A 97 15.62 7.30 1.43
CA MET A 97 14.98 7.70 2.68
C MET A 97 15.74 8.80 3.41
N GLN A 98 16.91 9.20 2.93
CA GLN A 98 17.76 10.13 3.67
C GLN A 98 17.01 11.44 3.97
N GLY A 99 17.01 11.84 5.25
CA GLY A 99 16.36 13.05 5.75
C GLY A 99 14.84 12.96 5.94
N VAL A 100 14.22 11.81 5.67
CA VAL A 100 12.79 11.59 5.99
C VAL A 100 12.64 11.47 7.52
N PRO A 101 11.64 12.09 8.15
CA PRO A 101 11.40 11.93 9.58
C PRO A 101 10.77 10.56 9.90
N VAL A 102 11.13 10.02 11.07
CA VAL A 102 10.56 8.78 11.62
C VAL A 102 9.18 9.02 12.20
N GLU A 103 9.04 10.10 12.97
CA GLU A 103 7.75 10.56 13.50
C GLU A 103 6.86 11.06 12.37
N LYS A 104 5.54 11.02 12.59
CA LYS A 104 4.57 11.50 11.62
C LYS A 104 4.89 12.93 11.22
N MET A 105 4.94 13.16 9.92
CA MET A 105 5.12 14.49 9.38
C MET A 105 3.82 15.28 9.45
N GLU A 106 3.90 16.47 10.05
CA GLU A 106 2.82 17.45 10.10
C GLU A 106 2.81 18.32 8.84
N GLU A 107 1.62 18.66 8.32
CA GLU A 107 1.46 19.48 7.10
C GLU A 107 1.92 20.94 7.23
N HIS A 108 2.37 21.32 8.43
CA HIS A 108 2.88 22.66 8.73
C HIS A 108 4.26 22.59 9.40
N GLY A 109 4.86 21.39 9.45
CA GLY A 109 6.13 21.14 10.10
C GLY A 109 7.34 21.43 9.22
N GLU A 110 8.54 21.30 9.80
CA GLU A 110 9.82 21.56 9.13
C GLU A 110 10.04 20.70 7.87
N HIS A 111 9.59 19.44 7.91
CA HIS A 111 9.75 18.50 6.81
C HIS A 111 8.68 18.65 5.70
N TRP A 112 7.70 19.53 5.88
CA TRP A 112 6.65 19.76 4.90
C TRP A 112 7.12 20.67 3.76
N GLN A 113 6.69 20.37 2.54
CA GLN A 113 6.87 21.27 1.40
C GLN A 113 5.56 21.98 1.09
N SER A 114 5.60 23.31 0.99
CA SER A 114 4.43 24.14 0.67
C SER A 114 3.79 23.82 -0.69
N SER A 115 4.51 23.15 -1.59
CA SER A 115 3.97 22.68 -2.87
C SER A 115 3.15 21.39 -2.75
N TRP A 116 3.27 20.66 -1.64
CA TRP A 116 2.54 19.41 -1.43
C TRP A 116 1.06 19.68 -1.12
N ARG A 117 0.22 18.80 -1.64
CA ARG A 117 -1.21 18.81 -1.35
C ARG A 117 -1.48 18.13 -0.02
N SER A 118 -2.46 18.65 0.71
CA SER A 118 -2.95 18.07 1.96
C SER A 118 -3.62 16.70 1.73
N ILE A 119 -3.52 15.81 2.72
CA ILE A 119 -4.27 14.54 2.72
C ILE A 119 -5.79 14.78 2.83
N ASP A 120 -6.22 15.87 3.47
CA ASP A 120 -7.63 16.20 3.66
C ASP A 120 -8.34 16.49 2.33
N MET A 121 -7.60 16.83 1.27
CA MET A 121 -8.17 17.00 -0.07
C MET A 121 -8.87 15.75 -0.60
N TRP A 122 -8.60 14.56 -0.06
CA TRP A 122 -9.36 13.35 -0.39
C TRP A 122 -10.83 13.45 0.02
N THR A 123 -11.11 14.14 1.12
CA THR A 123 -12.47 14.29 1.65
C THR A 123 -13.30 15.22 0.77
N ASP A 124 -12.69 16.22 0.13
CA ASP A 124 -13.37 17.18 -0.74
C ASP A 124 -13.98 16.52 -1.99
N HIS A 125 -13.34 15.48 -2.52
CA HIS A 125 -13.85 14.74 -3.68
C HIS A 125 -15.15 13.96 -3.42
N THR A 126 -15.58 13.84 -2.16
CA THR A 126 -16.80 13.12 -1.77
C THR A 126 -18.02 14.04 -1.57
N LYS A 127 -17.85 15.37 -1.69
CA LYS A 127 -18.90 16.36 -1.39
C LYS A 127 -19.98 16.53 -2.47
N ASP A 128 -19.86 15.89 -3.64
CA ASP A 128 -20.92 15.84 -4.67
C ASP A 128 -21.63 14.46 -4.66
N PRO A 129 -22.79 14.32 -3.99
CA PRO A 129 -23.44 13.02 -3.77
C PRO A 129 -24.14 12.42 -5.01
N GLN A 130 -24.24 13.13 -6.15
CA GLN A 130 -25.13 12.74 -7.24
C GLN A 130 -24.55 11.77 -8.29
N LYS A 131 -23.27 11.37 -8.21
CA LYS A 131 -22.65 10.47 -9.20
C LYS A 131 -22.36 9.07 -8.64
N PRO A 132 -22.70 7.96 -9.31
CA PRO A 132 -22.40 6.60 -8.83
C PRO A 132 -20.90 6.31 -8.67
N THR A 133 -20.04 7.06 -9.35
CA THR A 133 -18.59 7.04 -9.13
C THR A 133 -18.17 7.59 -7.75
N VAL A 134 -19.04 8.35 -7.07
CA VAL A 134 -18.79 8.96 -5.76
C VAL A 134 -18.86 7.92 -4.64
N LYS A 135 -19.75 6.92 -4.73
CA LYS A 135 -19.84 5.86 -3.69
C LYS A 135 -18.56 5.04 -3.59
N ARG A 136 -18.00 4.60 -4.73
CA ARG A 136 -16.69 3.92 -4.78
C ARG A 136 -15.55 4.82 -4.25
N LYS A 137 -15.59 6.11 -4.57
CA LYS A 137 -14.63 7.09 -4.07
C LYS A 137 -14.76 7.35 -2.56
N LYS A 138 -15.96 7.25 -2.00
CA LYS A 138 -16.20 7.42 -0.56
C LYS A 138 -15.55 6.31 0.25
N SER A 139 -15.76 5.04 -0.12
CA SER A 139 -15.12 3.92 0.58
C SER A 139 -13.59 3.91 0.40
N GLU A 140 -13.07 4.38 -0.74
CA GLU A 140 -11.63 4.59 -0.93
C GLU A 140 -11.10 5.71 -0.02
N CYS A 141 -11.80 6.84 0.05
CA CYS A 141 -11.44 7.96 0.92
C CYS A 141 -11.44 7.54 2.39
N GLU A 142 -12.48 6.85 2.86
CA GLU A 142 -12.57 6.36 4.25
C GLU A 142 -11.39 5.45 4.59
N ARG A 143 -11.01 4.55 3.67
CA ARG A 143 -9.85 3.66 3.86
C ARG A 143 -8.53 4.43 3.90
N VAL A 144 -8.33 5.39 2.99
CA VAL A 144 -7.14 6.24 2.98
C VAL A 144 -7.05 7.04 4.28
N MET A 145 -8.15 7.68 4.72
CA MET A 145 -8.15 8.45 5.96
C MET A 145 -7.96 7.57 7.19
N ALA A 146 -8.46 6.33 7.20
CA ALA A 146 -8.20 5.40 8.29
C ALA A 146 -6.72 4.99 8.39
N LYS A 147 -5.96 5.00 7.28
CA LYS A 147 -4.54 4.61 7.27
C LYS A 147 -3.56 5.78 7.30
N PHE A 148 -3.96 6.95 6.81
CA PHE A 148 -3.09 8.10 6.57
C PHE A 148 -3.65 9.43 7.09
N GLY A 149 -4.84 9.42 7.69
CA GLY A 149 -5.49 10.62 8.21
C GLY A 149 -4.84 11.17 9.49
N PRO A 150 -5.47 12.15 10.15
CA PRO A 150 -4.93 12.84 11.33
C PRO A 150 -4.52 11.92 12.49
N ASP A 151 -5.24 10.81 12.69
CA ASP A 151 -4.96 9.87 13.78
C ASP A 151 -3.98 8.74 13.39
N SER A 152 -3.49 8.73 12.14
CA SER A 152 -2.50 7.74 11.71
C SER A 152 -1.11 8.05 12.25
N GLU A 153 -0.27 7.02 12.40
CA GLU A 153 1.14 7.17 12.82
C GLU A 153 2.06 7.66 11.69
N PHE A 154 1.55 7.79 10.46
CA PHE A 154 2.38 7.96 9.29
C PHE A 154 1.67 8.73 8.18
N HIS A 155 2.41 9.65 7.55
CA HIS A 155 1.92 10.47 6.46
C HIS A 155 2.43 9.95 5.09
N PRO A 156 1.61 9.94 4.01
CA PRO A 156 2.00 9.35 2.72
C PRO A 156 3.31 9.87 2.11
N ASN A 157 3.60 11.16 2.28
CA ASN A 157 4.84 11.77 1.78
C ASN A 157 6.11 11.29 2.50
N GLN A 158 5.98 10.54 3.61
CA GLN A 158 7.11 9.92 4.31
C GLN A 158 7.44 8.51 3.76
N LEU A 159 6.81 8.07 2.65
CA LEU A 159 7.11 6.77 2.04
C LEU A 159 8.49 6.76 1.37
N LEU A 160 8.95 7.92 0.92
CA LEU A 160 10.20 8.13 0.21
C LEU A 160 10.73 9.54 0.52
N THR A 161 12.00 9.78 0.22
CA THR A 161 12.60 11.12 0.32
C THR A 161 11.94 12.13 -0.62
N VAL A 162 12.03 13.42 -0.26
CA VAL A 162 11.54 14.57 -1.04
C VAL A 162 11.97 14.49 -2.50
N VAL A 163 13.26 14.22 -2.76
CA VAL A 163 13.80 14.16 -4.13
C VAL A 163 13.20 13.02 -4.95
N ALA A 164 12.57 12.06 -4.27
CA ALA A 164 12.01 10.88 -4.85
C ALA A 164 10.49 10.96 -5.07
N ILE A 165 9.81 12.03 -4.64
CA ILE A 165 8.35 12.16 -4.78
C ILE A 165 7.98 13.31 -5.74
N PRO A 166 6.77 13.28 -6.34
CA PRO A 166 6.28 14.37 -7.18
C PRO A 166 6.26 15.72 -6.45
N GLY A 167 6.36 16.82 -7.20
CA GLY A 167 6.36 18.17 -6.61
C GLY A 167 5.07 18.53 -5.87
N ASP A 168 3.94 17.89 -6.19
CA ASP A 168 2.66 18.01 -5.50
C ASP A 168 2.47 16.99 -4.36
N GLY A 169 3.48 16.17 -4.11
CA GLY A 169 3.49 15.13 -3.08
C GLY A 169 2.80 13.83 -3.50
N LEU A 170 2.64 12.93 -2.55
CA LEU A 170 1.97 11.64 -2.68
C LEU A 170 0.54 11.65 -2.17
N CYS A 171 0.16 12.64 -1.35
CA CYS A 171 -1.18 12.74 -0.76
C CYS A 171 -2.27 12.62 -1.81
N ASN A 172 -2.31 13.49 -2.82
CA ASN A 172 -3.37 13.47 -3.85
C ASN A 172 -3.11 12.48 -5.01
N SER A 173 -2.15 11.57 -4.87
CA SER A 173 -1.85 10.58 -5.91
C SER A 173 -2.68 9.31 -5.73
N ARG A 174 -2.78 8.41 -6.72
CA ARG A 174 -3.46 7.11 -6.52
C ARG A 174 -2.75 6.22 -5.49
N LEU A 175 -1.51 6.55 -5.12
CA LEU A 175 -0.64 5.74 -4.28
C LEU A 175 -1.24 5.35 -2.92
N PRO A 176 -1.81 6.27 -2.11
CA PRO A 176 -2.36 5.89 -0.82
C PRO A 176 -3.49 4.87 -0.97
N VAL A 177 -4.36 5.02 -1.97
CA VAL A 177 -5.42 4.05 -2.29
C VAL A 177 -4.83 2.70 -2.66
N ASP A 178 -3.78 2.71 -3.49
CA ASP A 178 -3.13 1.49 -3.96
C ASP A 178 -2.40 0.73 -2.85
N ILE A 179 -1.86 1.44 -1.84
CA ILE A 179 -1.10 0.86 -0.72
C ILE A 179 -2.02 0.37 0.43
N CYS A 180 -3.19 0.96 0.64
CA CYS A 180 -4.09 0.57 1.74
C CYS A 180 -4.36 -0.95 1.80
N PRO A 181 -4.70 -1.64 0.69
CA PRO A 181 -4.87 -3.10 0.71
C PRO A 181 -3.63 -3.86 1.20
N TYR A 182 -2.42 -3.39 0.86
CA TYR A 182 -1.19 -4.03 1.31
C TYR A 182 -1.00 -3.86 2.82
N LEU A 183 -1.24 -2.66 3.35
CA LEU A 183 -1.16 -2.42 4.79
C LEU A 183 -2.15 -3.31 5.57
N GLU A 184 -3.37 -3.47 5.05
CA GLU A 184 -4.39 -4.34 5.64
C GLU A 184 -3.98 -5.82 5.60
N THR A 185 -3.49 -6.31 4.46
CA THR A 185 -3.05 -7.71 4.30
C THR A 185 -1.79 -8.04 5.10
N LEU A 186 -0.86 -7.09 5.25
CA LEU A 186 0.41 -7.32 5.96
C LEU A 186 0.27 -7.22 7.48
N GLN A 187 -0.76 -6.55 7.99
CA GLN A 187 -0.95 -6.36 9.43
C GLN A 187 -1.06 -7.69 10.21
N PRO A 188 -1.87 -8.68 9.79
CA PRO A 188 -1.91 -9.97 10.47
C PRO A 188 -0.56 -10.71 10.50
N LEU A 189 0.26 -10.55 9.45
CA LEU A 189 1.61 -11.14 9.43
C LEU A 189 2.52 -10.50 10.48
N HIS A 190 2.41 -9.18 10.66
CA HIS A 190 3.16 -8.45 11.66
C HIS A 190 2.68 -8.82 13.08
N ASP A 191 1.37 -8.87 13.30
CA ASP A 191 0.78 -9.20 14.60
C ASP A 191 1.12 -10.65 15.02
N ALA A 192 1.24 -11.55 14.05
CA ALA A 192 1.72 -12.92 14.26
C ALA A 192 3.25 -13.03 14.40
N GLY A 193 4.01 -11.95 14.22
CA GLY A 193 5.46 -11.93 14.29
C GLY A 193 6.18 -12.59 13.09
N VAL A 194 5.44 -12.92 12.02
CA VAL A 194 5.99 -13.47 10.77
C VAL A 194 6.66 -12.37 9.96
N LEU A 195 6.02 -11.20 9.87
CA LEU A 195 6.62 -9.98 9.32
C LEU A 195 7.25 -9.19 10.47
N LYS A 196 8.58 -9.10 10.50
CA LYS A 196 9.29 -8.50 11.64
C LYS A 196 9.23 -6.96 11.66
N MET A 197 9.13 -6.33 10.50
CA MET A 197 8.95 -4.88 10.37
C MET A 197 7.48 -4.49 10.42
N ARG A 198 7.19 -3.24 10.82
CA ARG A 198 5.84 -2.69 10.62
C ARG A 198 5.46 -2.75 9.13
N PRO A 199 4.18 -2.97 8.79
CA PRO A 199 3.73 -3.03 7.40
C PRO A 199 4.19 -1.84 6.54
N VAL A 200 4.14 -0.62 7.08
CA VAL A 200 4.57 0.58 6.37
C VAL A 200 6.08 0.57 6.06
N ASP A 201 6.91 0.11 6.99
CA ASP A 201 8.36 0.04 6.85
C ASP A 201 8.76 -1.05 5.84
N PHE A 202 8.03 -2.17 5.84
CA PHE A 202 8.19 -3.19 4.83
C PHE A 202 7.84 -2.66 3.43
N ILE A 203 6.70 -1.97 3.28
CA ILE A 203 6.31 -1.36 1.99
C ILE A 203 7.35 -0.33 1.53
N ARG A 204 7.84 0.54 2.42
CA ARG A 204 8.95 1.47 2.14
C ARG A 204 10.16 0.72 1.59
N TRP A 205 10.60 -0.34 2.27
CA TRP A 205 11.75 -1.14 1.84
C TRP A 205 11.53 -1.71 0.43
N ARG A 206 10.36 -2.31 0.18
CA ARG A 206 10.04 -2.88 -1.14
C ARG A 206 9.98 -1.81 -2.23
N LEU A 207 9.43 -0.62 -1.96
CA LEU A 207 9.45 0.51 -2.89
C LEU A 207 10.88 0.94 -3.23
N ILE A 208 11.73 1.08 -2.22
CA ILE A 208 13.12 1.51 -2.37
C ILE A 208 13.94 0.48 -3.17
N ASP A 209 13.80 -0.81 -2.87
CA ASP A 209 14.46 -1.90 -3.58
C ASP A 209 14.04 -1.90 -5.07
N ASN A 210 12.74 -1.81 -5.34
CA ASN A 210 12.21 -1.73 -6.71
C ASN A 210 12.68 -0.48 -7.46
N LEU A 211 12.76 0.67 -6.80
CA LEU A 211 13.26 1.91 -7.40
C LEU A 211 14.77 1.82 -7.68
N SER A 212 15.53 1.21 -6.77
CA SER A 212 17.00 1.08 -6.88
C SER A 212 17.42 0.13 -7.99
N ARG A 213 16.62 -0.90 -8.29
CA ARG A 213 16.86 -1.87 -9.37
C ARG A 213 16.65 -1.28 -10.77
N ARG A 214 15.93 -0.17 -10.90
CA ARG A 214 15.69 0.47 -12.19
C ARG A 214 16.94 1.24 -12.60
N LYS A 215 17.57 0.84 -13.71
CA LYS A 215 18.76 1.52 -14.25
C LYS A 215 18.47 3.03 -14.42
N LYS A 216 19.39 3.85 -13.90
CA LYS A 216 19.38 5.32 -13.95
C LYS A 216 19.00 5.81 -15.35
N ASN A 217 18.02 6.71 -15.44
CA ASN A 217 17.85 7.78 -16.47
C ASN A 217 16.40 8.26 -16.70
N VAL A 218 15.40 7.83 -15.91
CA VAL A 218 14.02 8.37 -16.04
C VAL A 218 13.40 8.72 -14.68
N TRP A 219 13.98 9.71 -14.00
CA TRP A 219 13.30 10.52 -12.98
C TRP A 219 12.61 11.68 -13.71
N PRO A 220 11.29 11.96 -13.57
CA PRO A 220 10.39 11.75 -12.41
C PRO A 220 9.18 10.82 -12.66
N LYS A 221 9.21 9.96 -13.70
CA LYS A 221 8.20 8.90 -13.90
C LYS A 221 8.27 7.64 -12.97
N PRO A 222 9.23 7.44 -12.03
CA PRO A 222 9.48 6.10 -11.50
C PRO A 222 8.56 5.69 -10.34
N VAL A 223 8.04 6.59 -9.48
CA VAL A 223 7.24 6.16 -8.31
C VAL A 223 5.91 5.54 -8.71
N LYS A 224 5.11 6.20 -9.55
CA LYS A 224 3.83 5.65 -10.06
C LYS A 224 4.03 4.32 -10.80
N SER A 225 5.20 4.09 -11.38
CA SER A 225 5.53 2.84 -12.06
C SER A 225 6.09 1.78 -11.09
N ALA A 226 6.84 2.16 -10.05
CA ALA A 226 7.33 1.25 -9.01
C ALA A 226 6.18 0.69 -8.19
N VAL A 227 5.19 1.52 -7.90
CA VAL A 227 3.95 1.12 -7.21
C VAL A 227 3.15 0.17 -8.08
N ARG A 228 3.02 0.47 -9.38
CA ARG A 228 2.43 -0.48 -10.32
C ARG A 228 3.23 -1.78 -10.41
N SER A 229 4.54 -1.77 -10.24
CA SER A 229 5.35 -3.01 -10.15
C SER A 229 5.11 -3.80 -8.86
N LEU A 230 4.70 -3.15 -7.75
CA LEU A 230 4.19 -3.89 -6.58
C LEU A 230 2.87 -4.61 -6.89
N GLN A 231 2.08 -4.08 -7.85
CA GLN A 231 0.76 -4.60 -8.22
C GLN A 231 0.79 -5.63 -9.36
N SER A 232 1.62 -5.39 -10.39
CA SER A 232 1.63 -6.16 -11.63
C SER A 232 2.76 -7.18 -11.61
N GLY A 233 2.42 -8.44 -11.33
CA GLY A 233 3.34 -9.58 -11.34
C GLY A 233 3.88 -10.00 -12.71
N SER A 234 3.90 -9.11 -13.71
CA SER A 234 4.35 -9.38 -15.08
C SER A 234 5.54 -8.47 -15.46
N GLY A 235 6.71 -9.06 -15.69
CA GLY A 235 7.90 -8.39 -16.22
C GLY A 235 9.17 -8.58 -15.38
N GLU A 236 10.28 -8.00 -15.86
CA GLU A 236 11.64 -8.04 -15.29
C GLU A 236 11.77 -7.35 -13.90
N THR A 237 10.71 -6.69 -13.45
CA THR A 237 10.62 -5.93 -12.18
C THR A 237 9.66 -6.57 -11.16
N ARG A 238 9.65 -7.90 -11.11
CA ARG A 238 8.72 -8.65 -10.26
C ARG A 238 9.21 -8.68 -8.82
N ASP A 239 8.42 -8.12 -7.90
CA ASP A 239 8.70 -8.18 -6.47
C ASP A 239 8.10 -9.47 -5.87
N ASP A 240 8.84 -10.57 -6.01
CA ASP A 240 8.37 -11.88 -5.54
C ASP A 240 8.16 -11.92 -4.03
N LEU A 241 8.94 -11.16 -3.26
CA LEU A 241 8.79 -11.08 -1.81
C LEU A 241 7.47 -10.37 -1.42
N MET A 242 7.16 -9.23 -2.04
CA MET A 242 5.88 -8.55 -1.79
C MET A 242 4.70 -9.45 -2.19
N ARG A 243 4.76 -10.07 -3.37
CA ARG A 243 3.71 -11.00 -3.82
C ARG A 243 3.51 -12.15 -2.83
N TYR A 244 4.61 -12.70 -2.33
CA TYR A 244 4.56 -13.77 -1.35
C TYR A 244 3.94 -13.33 -0.04
N ALA A 245 4.37 -12.18 0.50
CA ALA A 245 3.77 -11.58 1.69
C ALA A 245 2.26 -11.40 1.51
N MET A 246 1.85 -10.88 0.36
CA MET A 246 0.43 -10.70 0.04
C MET A 246 -0.32 -12.02 -0.08
N ARG A 247 0.31 -13.09 -0.55
CA ARG A 247 -0.32 -14.41 -0.57
C ARG A 247 -0.50 -14.96 0.84
N LEU A 248 0.54 -14.87 1.67
CA LEU A 248 0.45 -15.32 3.07
C LEU A 248 -0.62 -14.57 3.86
N GLY A 249 -0.70 -13.25 3.72
CA GLY A 249 -1.69 -12.45 4.42
C GLY A 249 -3.12 -12.64 3.92
N ASN A 250 -3.31 -13.32 2.79
CA ASN A 250 -4.62 -13.64 2.21
C ASN A 250 -4.95 -15.14 2.26
N LEU A 251 -4.17 -15.96 2.98
CA LEU A 251 -4.53 -17.35 3.24
C LEU A 251 -5.88 -17.39 3.96
N ASP A 252 -6.71 -18.38 3.63
CA ASP A 252 -7.92 -18.60 4.43
C ASP A 252 -7.56 -19.07 5.85
N PRO A 253 -8.47 -18.98 6.83
CA PRO A 253 -8.15 -19.30 8.22
C PRO A 253 -7.60 -20.71 8.44
N ILE A 254 -8.02 -21.70 7.64
CA ILE A 254 -7.55 -23.09 7.76
C ILE A 254 -6.12 -23.20 7.24
N GLU A 255 -5.87 -22.63 6.04
CA GLU A 255 -4.53 -22.57 5.46
C GLU A 255 -3.56 -21.78 6.34
N TRP A 256 -4.03 -20.67 6.93
CA TRP A 256 -3.26 -19.84 7.84
C TRP A 256 -2.84 -20.60 9.10
N GLU A 257 -3.77 -21.31 9.75
CA GLU A 257 -3.44 -22.10 10.94
C GLU A 257 -2.49 -23.27 10.61
N ALA A 258 -2.69 -23.94 9.47
CA ALA A 258 -1.77 -24.98 9.00
C ALA A 258 -0.36 -24.42 8.75
N PHE A 259 -0.25 -23.25 8.11
CA PHE A 259 1.01 -22.55 7.92
C PHE A 259 1.66 -22.18 9.27
N MET A 260 0.89 -21.61 10.20
CA MET A 260 1.38 -21.17 11.50
C MET A 260 1.83 -22.35 12.37
N GLU A 261 1.14 -23.50 12.32
CA GLU A 261 1.58 -24.72 13.02
C GLU A 261 2.92 -25.21 12.49
N GLU A 262 3.07 -25.29 11.16
CA GLU A 262 4.34 -25.69 10.54
C GLU A 262 5.46 -24.67 10.83
N HIS A 263 5.15 -23.38 10.82
CA HIS A 263 6.10 -22.32 11.14
C HIS A 263 6.55 -22.40 12.62
N ARG A 264 5.61 -22.64 13.55
CA ARG A 264 5.88 -22.87 14.97
C ARG A 264 6.76 -24.10 15.19
N ARG A 265 6.45 -25.20 14.48
CA ARG A 265 7.23 -26.44 14.55
C ARG A 265 8.69 -26.23 14.14
N LYS A 266 8.94 -25.40 13.12
CA LYS A 266 10.30 -25.10 12.63
C LYS A 266 11.04 -24.07 13.48
N ASN A 267 10.33 -23.15 14.14
CA ASN A 267 10.94 -22.03 14.88
C ASN A 267 10.49 -21.97 16.35
N PRO A 268 10.79 -23.00 17.17
CA PRO A 268 10.26 -23.13 18.54
C PRO A 268 10.74 -22.05 19.51
N THR A 269 11.85 -21.36 19.23
CA THR A 269 12.46 -20.37 20.14
C THR A 269 11.83 -18.98 20.05
N ASN A 270 11.23 -18.61 18.92
CA ASN A 270 10.67 -17.25 18.72
C ASN A 270 9.28 -17.07 19.35
N TRP A 271 8.53 -18.14 19.60
CA TRP A 271 7.12 -18.03 19.98
C TRP A 271 6.86 -17.84 21.49
N LYS A 272 7.85 -18.11 22.34
CA LYS A 272 7.67 -18.05 23.81
C LYS A 272 7.28 -16.66 24.35
N LEU A 273 7.48 -15.59 23.56
CA LEU A 273 7.18 -14.22 23.95
C LEU A 273 5.78 -13.72 23.51
N SER A 274 5.20 -14.24 22.42
CA SER A 274 3.87 -13.80 21.95
C SER A 274 2.71 -14.60 22.56
N SER A 275 2.97 -15.83 23.01
CA SER A 275 1.99 -16.67 23.71
C SER A 275 1.48 -16.04 25.02
N GLY A 276 2.26 -15.14 25.63
CA GLY A 276 1.82 -14.38 26.79
C GLY A 276 0.56 -13.54 26.51
N PHE A 277 0.41 -13.00 25.30
CA PHE A 277 -0.71 -12.12 24.94
C PHE A 277 -2.01 -12.88 24.62
N ARG A 278 -1.91 -14.06 23.98
CA ARG A 278 -3.06 -14.94 23.72
C ARG A 278 -3.62 -15.55 25.01
N ILE A 279 -2.76 -15.94 25.95
CA ILE A 279 -3.19 -16.44 27.26
C ILE A 279 -4.02 -15.38 28.00
N THR A 280 -3.65 -14.10 27.90
CA THR A 280 -4.43 -13.02 28.54
C THR A 280 -5.82 -12.85 27.92
N ILE A 281 -5.95 -12.95 26.60
CA ILE A 281 -7.24 -12.83 25.91
C ILE A 281 -8.15 -14.01 26.24
N ASP A 282 -7.62 -15.24 26.23
CA ASP A 282 -8.40 -16.45 26.57
C ASP A 282 -8.83 -16.43 28.04
N LEU A 283 -7.97 -15.96 28.95
CA LEU A 283 -8.32 -15.77 30.36
C LEU A 283 -9.38 -14.68 30.57
N LEU A 284 -9.34 -13.59 29.80
CA LEU A 284 -10.35 -12.53 29.87
C LEU A 284 -11.71 -12.98 29.30
N LEU A 285 -11.70 -13.77 28.23
CA LEU A 285 -12.92 -14.39 27.67
C LEU A 285 -13.52 -15.42 28.63
N LEU A 286 -12.68 -16.28 29.23
CA LEU A 286 -13.11 -17.22 30.27
C LEU A 286 -13.67 -16.49 31.50
N ALA A 287 -13.00 -15.42 31.95
CA ALA A 287 -13.50 -14.59 33.06
C ALA A 287 -14.85 -13.94 32.71
N GLY A 288 -15.01 -13.42 31.49
CA GLY A 288 -16.28 -12.87 31.01
C GLY A 288 -17.41 -13.90 31.00
N ILE A 289 -17.14 -15.12 30.51
CA ILE A 289 -18.09 -16.23 30.51
C ILE A 289 -18.47 -16.63 31.95
N CYS A 290 -17.50 -16.72 32.86
CA CYS A 290 -17.76 -17.03 34.27
C CYS A 290 -18.65 -15.97 34.94
N ILE A 291 -18.42 -14.68 34.67
CA ILE A 291 -19.26 -13.59 35.19
C ILE A 291 -20.70 -13.73 34.67
N LEU A 292 -20.89 -13.98 33.37
CA LEU A 292 -22.21 -14.17 32.78
C LEU A 292 -22.95 -15.38 33.37
N LEU A 293 -22.25 -16.49 33.63
CA LEU A 293 -22.83 -17.67 34.27
C LEU A 293 -23.24 -17.40 35.73
N VAL A 294 -22.43 -16.65 36.49
CA VAL A 294 -22.80 -16.25 37.87
C VAL A 294 -24.03 -15.35 37.88
N PHE A 295 -24.15 -14.42 36.94
CA PHE A 295 -25.34 -13.58 36.80
C PHE A 295 -26.59 -14.38 36.38
N ALA A 296 -26.43 -15.38 35.52
CA ALA A 296 -27.52 -16.28 35.13
C ALA A 296 -28.03 -17.11 36.32
N LEU A 297 -27.12 -17.68 37.10
CA LEU A 297 -27.46 -18.51 38.28
C LEU A 297 -28.08 -17.70 39.43
N LYS A 298 -27.79 -16.40 39.56
CA LYS A 298 -28.42 -15.53 40.56
C LYS A 298 -29.84 -15.09 40.19
N ARG A 299 -30.27 -15.27 38.93
CA ARG A 299 -31.60 -14.88 38.44
C ARG A 299 -32.62 -16.03 38.44
N SER A 300 -32.16 -17.27 38.55
CA SER A 300 -32.94 -18.49 38.74
C SER A 300 -33.14 -18.79 40.22
#